data_AF-A0A7J2NEX0-F1
#
_entry.id   AF-A0A7J2NEX0-F1
#
_cell.length_a   1.000
_cell.length_b   1.000
_cell.length_c   1.000
_cell.angle_alpha   90.00
_cell.angle_beta   90.00
_cell.angle_gamma   90.00
#
_symmetry.space_group_name_H-M   'P 1'
#
loop_
_entity.id
_entity.type
_entity.pdbx_description
1 polymer ?
#
loop_
_entity_poly.entity_id
_entity_poly.type
_entity_poly.pdbx_seq_one_letter_code
_entity_poly.pdbx_strand_id
1 'polypeptide(L)' 'MSDICTTCGLPKELCVCGTIAKENLEIRIYTEKRRFGKICTVIKGIEAESIDVKELAKVLKSRLACGGTFSKDEIEL' A
#
# COMPACT_ATOMS: atom_id res chain seq x y z
N MET A 1 -1.99 -7.52 -33.91
CA MET A 1 -0.77 -8.13 -33.34
C MET A 1 -0.98 -8.17 -31.84
N SER A 2 -0.87 -9.36 -31.25
CA SER A 2 -1.09 -9.57 -29.81
C SER A 2 -0.10 -8.72 -29.02
N ASP A 3 -0.60 -7.90 -28.10
CA ASP A 3 0.25 -7.16 -27.17
C ASP A 3 1.03 -8.16 -26.31
N ILE A 4 2.35 -8.07 -26.34
CA ILE A 4 3.27 -8.94 -25.60
C ILE A 4 3.73 -8.20 -24.34
N CYS A 5 3.74 -8.89 -23.19
CA CYS A 5 4.29 -8.34 -21.97
C CYS A 5 5.81 -8.22 -22.06
N THR A 6 6.36 -7.03 -21.82
CA THR A 6 7.82 -6.78 -21.87
C THR A 6 8.58 -7.39 -20.69
N THR A 7 7.89 -7.79 -19.63
CA THR A 7 8.49 -8.39 -18.43
C THR A 7 8.69 -9.90 -18.56
N CYS A 8 7.70 -10.61 -19.11
CA CYS A 8 7.72 -12.09 -19.19
C CYS A 8 7.67 -12.66 -20.62
N GLY A 9 7.44 -11.83 -21.64
CA GLY A 9 7.38 -12.26 -23.04
C GLY A 9 6.10 -13.01 -23.44
N LEU A 10 5.13 -13.16 -22.53
CA LEU A 10 3.84 -13.81 -22.84
C LEU A 10 2.86 -12.82 -23.50
N PRO A 11 1.95 -13.30 -24.36
CA PRO A 11 0.77 -12.52 -24.78
C PRO A 11 0.01 -12.02 -23.55
N LYS A 12 -0.49 -10.77 -23.57
CA LYS A 12 -1.22 -10.17 -22.43
C LYS A 12 -2.35 -11.05 -21.89
N GLU A 13 -3.01 -11.82 -22.75
CA GLU A 13 -4.10 -12.75 -22.38
C GLU A 13 -3.64 -13.90 -21.47
N LEU A 14 -2.36 -14.28 -21.51
CA LEU A 14 -1.75 -15.32 -20.67
C LEU A 14 -0.81 -14.75 -19.59
N CYS A 15 -0.72 -13.43 -19.49
CA CYS A 15 0.22 -12.77 -18.59
C CYS A 15 -0.28 -12.82 -17.13
N VAL A 16 0.57 -13.32 -16.23
CA VAL A 16 0.30 -13.39 -14.79
C VAL A 16 1.18 -12.45 -13.95
N CYS A 17 1.99 -11.60 -14.59
CA CYS A 17 2.93 -10.70 -13.90
C CYS A 17 2.25 -9.80 -12.85
N GLY A 18 1.02 -9.34 -13.13
CA GLY A 18 0.26 -8.53 -12.17
C GLY A 18 -0.19 -9.30 -10.92
N THR A 19 -0.43 -10.61 -11.04
CA THR A 19 -0.77 -11.48 -9.89
C THR A 19 0.47 -11.76 -9.06
N ILE A 20 1.60 -12.06 -9.70
CA ILE A 20 2.89 -12.30 -9.03
C ILE A 20 3.34 -11.05 -8.27
N ALA A 21 3.22 -9.86 -8.89
CA ALA A 21 3.56 -8.61 -8.22
C ALA A 21 2.70 -8.34 -6.97
N LYS A 22 1.41 -8.73 -6.99
CA LYS A 22 0.53 -8.63 -5.82
C LYS A 22 0.88 -9.62 -4.70
N GLU A 23 1.35 -10.82 -5.04
CA GLU A 23 1.76 -11.83 -4.04
C GLU A 23 3.00 -11.42 -3.26
N ASN A 24 3.90 -10.62 -3.85
CA ASN A 24 5.12 -10.15 -3.18
C ASN A 24 4.90 -8.94 -2.25
N LEU A 25 3.68 -8.39 -2.15
CA LEU A 25 3.39 -7.25 -1.27
C LEU A 25 3.13 -7.72 0.17
N GLU A 26 4.05 -7.41 1.09
CA GLU A 26 3.88 -7.68 2.52
C GLU A 26 3.46 -6.41 3.27
N ILE A 27 2.19 -6.34 3.68
CA ILE A 27 1.66 -5.22 4.49
C ILE A 27 1.72 -5.59 5.97
N ARG A 28 2.34 -4.73 6.78
CA ARG A 28 2.41 -4.87 8.25
C ARG A 28 1.56 -3.81 8.93
N ILE A 29 0.66 -4.24 9.81
CA ILE A 29 -0.18 -3.36 10.62
C ILE A 29 0.07 -3.66 12.09
N TYR A 30 0.44 -2.65 12.85
CA TYR A 30 0.72 -2.79 14.29
C TYR A 30 0.45 -1.49 15.04
N THR A 31 0.50 -1.54 16.36
CA THR A 31 0.29 -0.37 17.21
C THR A 31 1.59 0.08 17.88
N GLU A 32 1.78 1.38 17.99
CA GLU A 32 2.93 1.99 18.68
C GLU A 32 2.44 3.03 19.69
N LYS A 33 3.15 3.19 20.81
CA LYS A 33 2.90 4.29 21.75
C LYS A 33 3.61 5.55 21.29
N ARG A 34 2.83 6.62 21.05
CA ARG A 34 3.31 7.96 20.72
C ARG A 34 3.27 8.87 21.94
N ARG A 35 3.51 10.17 21.71
CA ARG A 35 3.58 11.19 22.76
C ARG A 35 2.35 11.12 23.68
N PHE A 36 2.60 11.30 24.97
CA PHE A 36 1.59 11.20 26.04
C PHE A 36 0.97 9.80 26.17
N GLY A 37 1.65 8.75 25.71
CA GLY A 37 1.20 7.37 25.85
C GLY A 37 0.01 7.00 24.95
N LYS A 38 -0.35 7.86 24.00
CA LYS A 38 -1.42 7.58 23.04
C LYS A 38 -1.01 6.44 22.12
N ILE A 39 -1.92 5.52 21.87
CA ILE A 39 -1.73 4.42 20.91
C ILE A 39 -2.01 4.97 19.52
N CYS A 40 -1.12 4.68 18.58
CA CYS A 40 -1.22 5.02 17.17
C CYS A 40 -1.11 3.75 16.34
N THR A 41 -1.91 3.63 15.28
CA THR A 41 -1.82 2.52 14.34
C THR A 41 -0.84 2.86 13.24
N VAL A 42 0.10 1.96 12.97
CA VAL A 42 1.11 2.10 11.92
C VAL A 42 0.86 1.05 10.85
N ILE A 43 0.77 1.49 9.60
CA ILE A 43 0.60 0.64 8.42
C ILE A 43 1.82 0.83 7.51
N LYS A 44 2.57 -0.25 7.25
CA LYS A 44 3.76 -0.25 6.36
C LYS A 44 3.65 -1.28 5.25
N GLY A 45 4.51 -1.14 4.24
CA GLY A 45 4.61 -2.10 3.12
C GLY A 45 3.67 -1.79 1.96
N ILE A 46 3.22 -0.53 1.85
CA ILE A 46 2.42 -0.06 0.71
C ILE A 46 3.38 0.62 -0.27
N GLU A 47 3.74 -0.09 -1.34
CA GLU A 47 4.65 0.43 -2.36
C GLU A 47 3.97 1.54 -3.18
N ALA A 48 4.65 2.69 -3.24
CA ALA A 48 4.13 3.92 -3.83
C ALA A 48 3.96 3.84 -5.37
N GLU A 49 4.66 2.94 -6.07
CA GLU A 49 4.46 2.77 -7.52
C GLU A 49 3.11 2.17 -7.88
N SER A 50 2.47 1.44 -6.95
CA SER A 50 1.22 0.69 -7.23
C SER A 50 -0.04 1.36 -6.67
N ILE A 51 0.09 2.17 -5.62
CA ILE A 51 -1.04 2.76 -4.88
C ILE A 51 -0.70 4.20 -4.51
N ASP A 52 -1.64 5.13 -4.75
CA ASP A 52 -1.56 6.48 -4.17
C ASP A 52 -1.80 6.43 -2.65
N VAL A 53 -0.70 6.30 -1.91
CA VAL A 53 -0.73 6.14 -0.45
C VAL A 53 -1.26 7.39 0.26
N LYS A 54 -1.14 8.57 -0.36
CA LYS A 54 -1.68 9.81 0.21
C LYS A 54 -3.20 9.81 0.15
N GLU A 55 -3.77 9.40 -0.97
CA GLU A 55 -5.22 9.27 -1.11
C GLU A 55 -5.76 8.16 -0.19
N LEU A 56 -5.05 7.04 -0.09
CA LEU A 56 -5.40 5.97 0.86
C LEU A 56 -5.43 6.50 2.31
N ALA A 57 -4.41 7.22 2.75
CA ALA A 57 -4.36 7.81 4.08
C ALA A 57 -5.53 8.79 4.32
N LYS A 58 -5.92 9.57 3.30
CA LYS A 58 -7.07 10.47 3.37
C LYS A 58 -8.39 9.70 3.53
N VAL A 59 -8.59 8.64 2.75
CA VAL A 59 -9.76 7.77 2.85
C VAL A 59 -9.85 7.13 4.24
N LEU A 60 -8.74 6.61 4.76
CA LEU A 60 -8.70 5.97 6.08
C LEU A 60 -9.05 6.96 7.20
N LYS A 61 -8.43 8.15 7.20
CA LYS A 61 -8.75 9.21 8.18
C LYS A 61 -10.22 9.62 8.14
N SER A 62 -10.78 9.77 6.94
CA SER A 62 -12.19 10.13 6.78
C SER A 62 -13.13 9.01 7.24
N ARG A 63 -12.79 7.74 6.98
CA ARG A 63 -13.61 6.59 7.38
C ARG A 63 -13.57 6.30 8.87
N LEU A 64 -12.42 6.52 9.51
CA LEU A 64 -12.19 6.21 10.92
C LEU A 64 -12.37 7.41 11.84
N ALA A 65 -12.66 8.59 11.28
CA ALA A 65 -12.80 9.85 12.01
C ALA A 65 -11.59 10.15 12.92
N CYS A 66 -10.38 9.86 12.44
CA CYS A 66 -9.13 10.02 13.18
C CYS A 66 -8.20 11.04 12.54
N GLY A 67 -7.21 11.49 13.32
CA GLY A 67 -6.05 12.19 12.77
C GLY A 67 -5.15 11.22 12.00
N GLY A 68 -4.02 11.72 11.52
CA GLY A 68 -3.01 10.86 10.93
C GLY A 68 -2.17 11.52 9.84
N THR A 69 -1.06 10.88 9.53
CA THR A 69 -0.08 11.35 8.54
C THR A 69 0.41 10.20 7.69
N PHE A 70 0.95 10.54 6.52
CA PHE A 70 1.77 9.62 5.72
C PHE A 70 3.19 10.16 5.72
N SER A 71 4.14 9.39 6.26
CA SER A 71 5.54 9.78 6.29
C SER A 71 6.42 8.54 6.33
N LYS A 72 7.60 8.61 5.69
CA LYS A 72 8.59 7.51 5.67
C LYS A 72 8.01 6.18 5.16
N ASP A 73 7.09 6.24 4.19
CA ASP A 73 6.40 5.07 3.64
C ASP A 73 5.49 4.34 4.63
N GLU A 74 4.99 5.07 5.63
CA GLU A 74 4.09 4.57 6.68
C GLU A 74 2.87 5.47 6.80
N ILE A 75 1.69 4.86 6.95
CA ILE A 75 0.48 5.58 7.36
C ILE A 75 0.35 5.44 8.88
N GLU A 76 0.25 6.57 9.55
CA GLU A 76 -0.01 6.68 10.97
C GLU A 76 -1.44 7.19 11.19
N LEU A 77 -2.24 6.47 11.98
CA LEU A 77 -3.64 6.80 12.31
C LEU A 77 -3.83 6.91 13.82
#